data_AF-A0A1F9FUX4-F1
#
_entry.id   AF-A0A1F9FUX4-F1
#
_cell.length_a   1.000
_cell.length_b   1.000
_cell.length_c   1.000
_cell.angle_alpha   90.00
_cell.angle_beta   90.00
_cell.angle_gamma   90.00
#
_symmetry.space_group_name_H-M   'P 1'
#
loop_
_entity.id
_entity.type
_entity.pdbx_description
1 polymer ?
#
loop_
_entity_poly.entity_id
_entity_poly.type
_entity_poly.pdbx_seq_one_letter_code
_entity_poly.pdbx_strand_id
1 'polypeptide(L)'
;MKPTMQKHLQDHDVTRKETQRIAGAMPKAKPASMPVDTRLAVFKDRLTYTFILDSEVASIHFDRNRGEIFYKGHNIINLELSENQKKVLKSFLMVLEGDAKGKEFLNAYSATLERSLADKQKVGE
;
A
#
# COMPACT_ATOMS: atom_id res chain seq x y z
N MET A 1 -13.51 -32.41 -65.07
CA MET A 1 -12.12 -31.88 -64.94
C MET A 1 -12.15 -30.88 -63.79
N LYS A 2 -11.44 -30.94 -62.65
CA LYS A 2 -10.40 -31.79 -62.03
C LYS A 2 -10.70 -31.83 -60.51
N PRO A 3 -10.20 -32.81 -59.74
CA PRO A 3 -10.41 -32.95 -58.29
C PRO A 3 -9.30 -32.28 -57.46
N THR A 4 -9.37 -32.45 -56.12
CA THR A 4 -8.25 -32.33 -55.12
C THR A 4 -7.90 -30.89 -54.67
N MET A 5 -7.54 -30.54 -53.41
CA MET A 5 -6.96 -31.28 -52.28
C MET A 5 -7.36 -30.70 -50.93
N GLN A 6 -7.51 -31.60 -49.96
CA GLN A 6 -7.32 -31.41 -48.54
C GLN A 6 -5.82 -31.14 -48.27
N LYS A 7 -5.48 -30.08 -47.54
CA LYS A 7 -4.14 -29.93 -46.92
C LYS A 7 -4.26 -29.45 -45.49
N HIS A 8 -3.87 -30.36 -44.61
CA HIS A 8 -3.48 -30.15 -43.23
C HIS A 8 -2.14 -29.42 -43.22
N LEU A 9 -2.02 -28.31 -42.49
CA LEU A 9 -0.73 -27.83 -41.98
C LEU A 9 -0.94 -27.35 -40.55
N GLN A 10 -0.39 -28.16 -39.64
CA GLN A 10 0.04 -27.74 -38.33
C GLN A 10 1.28 -26.87 -38.51
N ASP A 11 1.32 -25.71 -37.88
CA ASP A 11 2.58 -25.07 -37.53
C ASP A 11 2.56 -24.70 -36.06
N HIS A 12 3.46 -25.37 -35.35
CA HIS A 12 3.89 -25.06 -34.00
C HIS A 12 4.78 -23.82 -34.08
N ASP A 13 4.36 -22.71 -33.46
CA ASP A 13 5.32 -21.69 -33.03
C ASP A 13 5.45 -21.76 -31.50
N VAL A 14 6.60 -22.29 -31.08
CA VAL A 14 7.07 -22.35 -29.71
C VAL A 14 7.91 -21.12 -29.48
N THR A 15 7.35 -20.07 -28.84
CA THR A 15 8.21 -19.10 -28.15
C THR A 15 7.65 -18.66 -26.80
N ARG A 16 8.40 -19.10 -25.79
CA ARG A 16 8.50 -18.76 -24.37
C ARG A 16 8.07 -17.36 -23.88
N LYS A 17 7.48 -17.43 -22.68
CA LYS A 17 7.72 -16.64 -21.45
C LYS A 17 7.45 -15.13 -21.52
N GLU A 18 6.40 -14.70 -20.83
CA GLU A 18 6.60 -13.76 -19.72
C GLU A 18 5.55 -13.93 -18.61
N THR A 19 6.06 -13.99 -17.39
CA THR A 19 5.34 -14.16 -16.14
C THR A 19 4.74 -12.84 -15.71
N GLN A 20 3.42 -12.70 -15.72
CA GLN A 20 2.74 -11.77 -14.81
C GLN A 20 1.49 -12.42 -14.23
N ARG A 21 1.70 -13.23 -13.18
CA ARG A 21 0.64 -13.54 -12.22
C ARG A 21 0.39 -12.31 -11.35
N ILE A 22 -0.37 -11.36 -11.87
CA ILE A 22 -1.05 -10.40 -11.01
C ILE A 22 -2.25 -11.14 -10.45
N ALA A 23 -2.05 -11.76 -9.28
CA ALA A 23 -3.15 -12.27 -8.48
C ALA A 23 -4.11 -11.10 -8.21
N GLY A 24 -5.28 -11.14 -8.85
CA GLY A 24 -6.36 -10.22 -8.61
C GLY A 24 -6.79 -10.29 -7.16
N ALA A 25 -6.31 -9.36 -6.34
CA ALA A 25 -6.91 -9.08 -5.05
C ALA A 25 -8.21 -8.33 -5.31
N MET A 26 -9.33 -9.03 -5.18
CA MET A 26 -10.67 -8.43 -5.20
C MET A 26 -10.74 -7.35 -4.11
N PRO A 27 -11.24 -6.14 -4.40
CA PRO A 27 -11.35 -5.09 -3.39
C PRO A 27 -12.43 -5.49 -2.37
N LYS A 28 -12.01 -5.72 -1.11
CA LYS A 28 -12.95 -5.80 0.01
C LYS A 28 -13.49 -4.40 0.29
N ALA A 29 -14.78 -4.33 0.63
CA ALA A 29 -15.51 -3.08 0.85
C ALA A 29 -14.76 -2.16 1.83
N LYS A 30 -14.52 -0.92 1.40
CA LYS A 30 -13.83 0.11 2.20
C LYS A 30 -14.80 0.69 3.25
N PRO A 31 -14.34 1.05 4.45
CA PRO A 31 -15.16 1.81 5.40
C PRO A 31 -15.52 3.19 4.82
N ALA A 32 -16.73 3.66 5.12
CA ALA A 32 -17.42 4.77 4.45
C ALA A 32 -16.72 6.16 4.54
N SER A 33 -15.64 6.29 5.30
CA SER A 33 -14.89 7.55 5.50
C SER A 33 -13.57 7.62 4.73
N MET A 34 -13.26 6.62 3.90
CA MET A 34 -11.97 6.52 3.21
C MET A 34 -12.01 7.13 1.81
N PRO A 35 -10.93 7.81 1.36
CA PRO A 35 -10.84 8.33 0.01
C PRO A 35 -11.07 7.21 -1.03
N VAL A 36 -11.76 7.56 -2.12
CA VAL A 36 -12.25 6.60 -3.11
C VAL A 36 -11.08 5.91 -3.83
N ASP A 37 -9.95 6.61 -3.98
CA ASP A 37 -8.71 6.13 -4.59
C ASP A 37 -7.62 5.90 -3.55
N THR A 38 -7.62 4.69 -3.00
CA THR A 38 -6.66 4.25 -1.98
C THR A 38 -6.11 2.88 -2.33
N ARG A 39 -4.81 2.67 -2.07
CA ARG A 39 -4.10 1.42 -2.33
C ARG A 39 -3.18 1.08 -1.16
N LEU A 40 -3.37 -0.10 -0.60
CA LEU A 40 -2.46 -0.69 0.38
C LEU A 40 -1.60 -1.76 -0.31
N ALA A 41 -0.28 -1.58 -0.27
CA ALA A 41 0.69 -2.55 -0.76
C ALA A 41 1.52 -3.05 0.43
N VAL A 42 1.64 -4.37 0.54
CA VAL A 42 2.41 -5.03 1.59
C VAL A 42 3.49 -5.89 0.94
N PHE A 43 4.73 -5.74 1.41
CA PHE A 43 5.87 -6.53 0.97
C PHE A 43 6.79 -6.86 2.15
N LYS A 44 6.80 -8.13 2.57
CA LYS A 44 7.56 -8.61 3.73
C LYS A 44 7.27 -7.77 4.97
N ASP A 45 8.26 -7.05 5.50
CA ASP A 45 8.18 -6.20 6.69
C ASP A 45 7.85 -4.73 6.36
N ARG A 46 7.40 -4.46 5.13
CA ARG A 46 7.08 -3.10 4.67
C ARG A 46 5.65 -3.01 4.21
N LEU A 47 5.05 -1.86 4.49
CA LEU A 47 3.77 -1.49 3.91
C LEU A 47 3.84 -0.07 3.33
N THR A 48 3.11 0.12 2.24
CA THR A 48 2.90 1.41 1.60
C THR A 48 1.40 1.61 1.44
N TYR A 49 0.89 2.71 1.96
CA TYR A 49 -0.48 3.14 1.77
C TYR A 49 -0.50 4.44 0.97
N THR A 50 -1.10 4.40 -0.21
CA THR A 50 -1.25 5.55 -1.10
C THR A 50 -2.71 6.00 -1.12
N PHE A 51 -2.94 7.30 -1.04
CA PHE A 51 -4.27 7.90 -0.98
C PHE A 51 -4.26 9.30 -1.59
N ILE A 52 -5.44 9.78 -1.97
CA ILE A 52 -5.62 11.19 -2.38
C ILE A 52 -6.04 12.00 -1.15
N LEU A 53 -5.37 13.13 -0.92
CA LEU A 53 -5.67 14.12 0.10
C LEU A 53 -5.58 15.52 -0.53
N ASP A 54 -6.63 16.32 -0.39
CA ASP A 54 -6.68 17.69 -0.94
C ASP A 54 -6.33 17.78 -2.44
N SER A 55 -6.79 16.80 -3.23
CA SER A 55 -6.47 16.63 -4.67
C SER A 55 -5.02 16.29 -4.99
N GLU A 56 -4.18 16.04 -3.98
CA GLU A 56 -2.81 15.57 -4.15
C GLU A 56 -2.67 14.08 -3.78
N VAL A 57 -1.71 13.40 -4.42
CA VAL A 57 -1.33 12.05 -4.01
C VAL A 57 -0.41 12.13 -2.80
N ALA A 58 -0.78 11.41 -1.74
CA ALA A 58 0.02 11.24 -0.54
C ALA A 58 0.28 9.76 -0.27
N SER A 59 1.35 9.49 0.49
CA SER A 59 1.68 8.13 0.91
C SER A 59 2.15 8.07 2.36
N ILE A 60 1.82 6.95 3.00
CA ILE A 60 2.39 6.51 4.26
C ILE A 60 3.22 5.25 3.96
N HIS A 61 4.48 5.24 4.40
CA HIS A 61 5.31 4.05 4.39
C HIS A 61 5.66 3.66 5.81
N PHE A 62 5.61 2.36 6.11
CA PHE A 62 6.09 1.83 7.38
C PHE A 62 7.05 0.68 7.12
N ASP A 63 8.25 0.79 7.70
CA ASP A 63 9.23 -0.27 7.76
C ASP A 63 9.24 -0.85 9.18
N ARG A 64 8.66 -2.05 9.34
CA ARG A 64 8.50 -2.70 10.64
C ARG A 64 9.84 -3.07 11.26
N ASN A 65 10.84 -3.44 10.45
CA ASN A 65 12.16 -3.84 10.95
C ASN A 65 12.92 -2.64 11.50
N ARG A 66 12.77 -1.48 10.86
CA ARG A 66 13.40 -0.24 11.30
C ARG A 66 12.58 0.51 12.35
N GLY A 67 11.29 0.20 12.48
CA GLY A 67 10.39 0.93 13.37
C GLY A 67 10.26 2.41 12.95
N GLU A 68 10.17 2.65 11.65
CA GLU A 68 10.13 4.00 11.06
C GLU A 68 8.88 4.21 10.22
N ILE A 69 8.28 5.39 10.36
CA ILE A 69 7.13 5.83 9.58
C ILE A 69 7.54 7.01 8.71
N PHE A 70 7.15 6.97 7.43
CA PHE A 70 7.36 8.05 6.49
C PHE A 70 6.03 8.57 5.96
N TYR A 71 5.90 9.90 5.86
CA TYR A 71 4.75 10.59 5.30
C TYR A 71 5.19 11.43 4.10
N LYS A 72 4.60 11.21 2.92
CA LYS A 72 5.01 11.84 1.64
C LYS A 72 6.53 11.75 1.40
N GLY A 73 7.15 10.62 1.78
CA GLY A 73 8.59 10.36 1.63
C GLY A 73 9.49 10.87 2.75
N HIS A 74 8.97 11.61 3.72
CA HIS A 74 9.76 12.15 4.85
C HIS A 74 9.54 11.34 6.12
N ASN A 75 10.62 11.01 6.84
CA ASN A 75 10.50 10.33 8.15
C ASN A 75 9.78 11.27 9.13
N ILE A 76 8.70 10.79 9.73
CA ILE A 76 7.84 11.64 10.56
C ILE A 76 8.57 12.17 11.78
N ILE A 77 9.60 11.48 12.30
CA ILE A 77 10.37 11.94 13.46
C ILE A 77 11.09 13.27 13.17
N ASN A 78 11.46 13.50 11.91
CA ASN A 78 12.19 14.69 11.45
C ASN A 78 11.26 15.73 10.80
N LEU A 79 9.94 15.49 10.80
CA LEU A 79 8.95 16.36 10.16
C LEU A 79 8.11 17.09 11.21
N GLU A 80 7.91 18.40 11.06
CA GLU A 80 6.87 19.10 11.82
C GLU A 80 5.50 18.71 11.25
N LEU A 81 4.72 17.98 12.05
CA LEU A 81 3.42 17.47 11.62
C LEU A 81 2.32 18.45 12.01
N SER A 82 1.52 18.88 11.04
CA SER A 82 0.26 19.59 11.31
C SER A 82 -0.76 18.67 11.98
N GLU A 83 -1.75 19.25 12.67
CA GLU A 83 -2.84 18.47 13.28
C GLU A 83 -3.60 17.61 12.26
N ASN A 84 -3.75 18.11 11.02
CA ASN A 84 -4.37 17.33 9.94
C ASN A 84 -3.52 16.10 9.57
N GLN A 85 -2.20 16.27 9.45
CA GLN A 85 -1.29 15.16 9.15
C GLN A 85 -1.27 14.13 10.29
N LYS A 86 -1.29 14.56 11.56
CA LYS A 86 -1.42 13.67 12.71
C LYS A 86 -2.74 12.89 12.66
N LYS A 87 -3.85 13.54 12.31
CA LYS A 87 -5.15 12.87 12.13
C LYS A 87 -5.07 11.82 11.02
N VAL A 88 -4.50 12.14 9.86
CA VAL A 88 -4.32 11.19 8.75
C VAL A 88 -3.50 9.97 9.19
N LEU A 89 -2.36 10.19 9.87
CA LEU A 89 -1.51 9.11 10.39
C LEU A 89 -2.24 8.20 11.39
N LYS A 90 -3.12 8.77 12.23
CA LYS A 90 -3.97 8.03 13.18
C LYS A 90 -5.11 7.30 12.48
N SER A 91 -5.82 7.94 11.56
CA SER A 91 -6.90 7.31 10.78
C SER A 91 -6.40 6.12 9.97
N PHE A 92 -5.11 6.10 9.62
CA PHE A 92 -4.51 4.95 8.97
C PHE A 92 -4.58 3.65 9.80
N LEU A 93 -4.69 3.73 11.14
CA LEU A 93 -4.93 2.55 11.99
C LEU A 93 -6.23 1.82 11.62
N MET A 94 -7.30 2.56 11.31
CA MET A 94 -8.59 1.97 10.90
C MET A 94 -8.47 1.23 9.56
N VAL A 95 -7.56 1.68 8.70
CA VAL A 95 -7.27 1.04 7.41
C VAL A 95 -6.55 -0.29 7.62
N LEU A 96 -5.54 -0.28 8.50
CA LEU A 96 -4.81 -1.49 8.88
C LEU A 96 -5.75 -2.50 9.56
N GLU A 97 -6.66 -2.04 10.42
CA GLU A 97 -7.66 -2.89 11.06
C GLU A 97 -8.68 -3.46 10.07
N GLY A 98 -9.05 -2.72 9.03
CA GLY A 98 -9.99 -3.19 8.00
C GLY A 98 -9.41 -4.20 7.01
N ASP A 99 -8.09 -4.21 6.81
CA ASP A 99 -7.42 -5.08 5.83
C ASP A 99 -6.74 -6.30 6.47
N ALA A 100 -6.91 -7.48 5.86
CA ALA A 100 -6.38 -8.72 6.41
C ALA A 100 -4.84 -8.71 6.54
N LYS A 101 -4.13 -8.14 5.55
CA LYS A 101 -2.66 -8.01 5.60
C LYS A 101 -2.25 -6.80 6.44
N GLY A 102 -3.04 -5.73 6.42
CA GLY A 102 -2.85 -4.55 7.26
C GLY A 102 -2.82 -4.89 8.76
N LYS A 103 -3.68 -5.81 9.21
CA LYS A 103 -3.74 -6.26 10.61
C LYS A 103 -2.40 -6.79 11.14
N GLU A 104 -1.59 -7.42 10.29
CA GLU A 104 -0.26 -7.93 10.66
C GLU A 104 0.73 -6.82 11.05
N PHE A 105 0.43 -5.57 10.67
CA PHE A 105 1.24 -4.39 10.96
C PHE A 105 0.64 -3.49 12.03
N LEU A 106 -0.64 -3.69 12.39
CA LEU A 106 -1.41 -2.76 13.22
C LEU A 106 -0.70 -2.45 14.55
N ASN A 107 -0.31 -3.47 15.30
CA ASN A 107 0.34 -3.30 16.61
C ASN A 107 1.70 -2.59 16.49
N ALA A 108 2.52 -3.02 15.53
CA ALA A 108 3.86 -2.47 15.32
C ALA A 108 3.81 -1.01 14.83
N TYR A 109 2.87 -0.70 13.93
CA TYR A 109 2.63 0.65 13.46
C TYR A 109 2.11 1.56 14.58
N SER A 110 1.11 1.12 15.36
CA SER A 110 0.53 1.89 16.46
C SER A 110 1.58 2.27 17.50
N ALA A 111 2.36 1.30 17.98
CA ALA A 111 3.42 1.54 18.95
C ALA A 111 4.51 2.49 18.41
N THR A 112 4.86 2.36 17.13
CA THR A 112 5.83 3.24 16.48
C THR A 112 5.30 4.67 16.35
N LEU A 113 4.02 4.82 15.98
CA LEU A 113 3.38 6.13 15.84
C LEU A 113 3.28 6.84 17.19
N GLU A 114 2.83 6.15 18.24
CA GLU A 114 2.73 6.71 19.59
C GLU A 114 4.09 7.20 20.10
N ARG A 115 5.13 6.38 19.98
CA ARG A 115 6.51 6.76 20.33
C ARG A 115 6.95 7.99 19.55
N SER A 116 6.80 7.97 18.23
CA SER A 116 7.24 9.06 17.34
C SER A 116 6.53 10.39 17.63
N LEU A 117 5.27 10.35 18.06
CA LEU A 117 4.50 11.55 18.42
C LEU A 117 4.82 12.04 19.85
N ALA A 118 5.05 11.13 20.80
CA ALA A 118 5.40 11.49 22.17
C ALA A 118 6.80 12.14 22.26
N ASP A 119 7.78 11.61 21.52
CA ASP A 119 9.14 12.17 21.49
C ASP A 119 9.16 13.61 20.96
N LYS A 120 8.25 13.95 20.05
CA LYS A 120 8.09 15.32 19.55
C LYS A 120 7.52 16.30 20.57
N GLN A 121 6.69 15.84 21.50
CA GLN A 121 6.12 16.71 22.53
C GLN A 121 7.16 17.14 23.57
N LYS A 122 8.18 16.31 23.81
CA LYS A 122 9.24 16.59 24.80
C LYS A 122 10.29 17.61 24.35
N VAL A 123 10.38 17.90 23.05
CA VAL A 123 11.38 18.85 22.49
C VAL A 123 10.81 20.29 22.44
N GLY A 124 9.50 20.46 22.68
CA GLY A 124 8.82 21.75 22.64
C GLY A 124 8.54 22.40 24.02
N GLU A 125 9.03 21.81 25.11
CA GLU A 125 9.06 22.42 26.47
C GLU A 125 10.47 22.98 26.74
#